data_AF-A0A3B3CAE9-F1
#
_entry.id   AF-A0A3B3CAE9-F1
#
_cell.length_a   1.000
_cell.length_b   1.000
_cell.length_c   1.000
_cell.angle_alpha   90.00
_cell.angle_beta   90.00
_cell.angle_gamma   90.00
#
_symmetry.space_group_name_H-M   'P 1'
#
loop_
_entity.id
_entity.type
_entity.pdbx_description
1 polymer ?
#
loop_
_entity_poly.entity_id
_entity_poly.type
_entity_poly.pdbx_seq_one_letter_code
_entity_poly.pdbx_strand_id
1 'polypeptide(L)'
;MRLTSSHLTQDVLRCLILLFWCEHLLKISLFLCFSGTLSMRTVTFPYQTSHSYVEIIPMMEMELGAFTLCMQVATEITGKQKSILFAYRKKDNELNVWRELNGRYAGMFSTDSFKVPDLGPLNSHLCLTWDSRTGATNLFMDGRRSLTKFLRKGHIIPAGGKVFLGQDPDDIEQMQSGFNADECLVGEVSDVNLWDSVLSDTLRGNVINWETKMCGMRTCLRLPNPDSQSFC
;
A
#
# COMPACT_ATOMS: atom_id res chain seq x y z
N MET A 1 2.56 57.01 51.68
CA MET A 1 2.49 55.60 51.26
C MET A 1 3.36 55.46 50.01
N ARG A 2 4.65 55.16 50.17
CA ARG A 2 5.61 55.04 49.06
C ARG A 2 5.62 53.58 48.62
N LEU A 3 5.05 53.28 47.45
CA LEU A 3 5.25 51.99 46.80
C LEU A 3 6.72 51.93 46.38
N THR A 4 7.49 51.04 46.99
CA THR A 4 8.91 50.84 46.70
C THR A 4 9.06 50.24 45.30
N SER A 5 9.92 50.85 44.47
CA SER A 5 10.24 50.48 43.09
C SER A 5 10.61 49.00 42.87
N SER A 6 10.89 48.24 43.92
CA SER A 6 11.24 46.81 43.89
C SER A 6 10.05 45.86 43.69
N HIS A 7 8.82 46.29 44.01
CA HIS A 7 7.63 45.46 43.80
C HIS A 7 7.15 45.49 42.35
N LEU A 8 7.20 46.67 41.70
CA LEU A 8 6.83 46.81 40.29
C LEU A 8 7.72 45.95 39.36
N THR A 9 8.99 45.78 39.70
CA THR A 9 9.94 45.00 38.88
C THR A 9 9.70 43.49 38.97
N GLN A 10 9.22 42.98 40.11
CA GLN A 10 8.87 41.57 40.26
C GLN A 10 7.58 41.21 39.52
N ASP A 11 6.57 42.07 39.54
CA ASP A 11 5.31 41.83 38.84
C ASP A 11 5.49 41.89 37.32
N VAL A 12 6.30 42.83 36.83
CA VAL A 12 6.69 42.91 35.41
C VAL A 12 7.50 41.68 35.00
N LEU A 13 8.44 41.21 35.82
CA LEU A 13 9.23 40.01 35.53
C LEU A 13 8.34 38.75 35.47
N ARG A 14 7.36 38.62 36.38
CA ARG A 14 6.38 37.51 36.37
C ARG A 14 5.53 37.53 35.10
N CYS A 15 5.06 38.70 34.68
CA CYS A 15 4.30 38.85 33.42
C CYS A 15 5.16 38.51 32.19
N LEU A 16 6.41 38.95 32.13
CA LEU A 16 7.31 38.65 31.01
C LEU A 16 7.62 37.15 30.93
N ILE A 17 7.79 36.48 32.06
CA ILE A 17 7.93 35.01 32.12
C ILE A 17 6.62 34.37 31.62
N LEU A 18 5.45 34.72 32.15
CA LEU A 18 4.18 34.14 31.70
C LEU A 18 3.92 34.34 30.19
N LEU A 19 4.27 35.52 29.63
CA LEU A 19 4.17 35.79 28.19
C LEU A 19 5.16 34.95 27.37
N PHE A 20 6.39 34.78 27.85
CA PHE A 20 7.40 33.94 27.20
C PHE A 20 6.99 32.47 27.19
N TRP A 21 6.44 31.96 28.30
CA TRP A 21 5.90 30.62 28.40
C TRP A 21 4.63 30.46 27.54
N CYS A 22 3.79 31.48 27.45
CA CYS A 22 2.59 31.48 26.58
C CYS A 22 2.97 31.41 25.10
N GLU A 23 3.96 32.19 24.65
CA GLU A 23 4.46 32.10 23.27
C GLU A 23 5.11 30.75 22.96
N HIS A 24 5.87 30.19 23.91
CA HIS A 24 6.45 28.86 23.74
C HIS A 24 5.37 27.77 23.67
N LEU A 25 4.34 27.85 24.51
CA LEU A 25 3.20 26.94 24.50
C LEU A 25 2.37 27.08 23.21
N LEU A 26 2.17 28.31 22.70
CA LEU A 26 1.52 28.54 21.40
C LEU A 26 2.35 27.95 20.25
N LYS A 27 3.68 28.14 20.27
CA LYS A 27 4.59 27.56 19.27
C LYS A 27 4.59 26.03 19.34
N ILE A 28 4.56 25.42 20.53
CA ILE A 28 4.45 23.95 20.70
C ILE A 28 3.09 23.44 20.20
N SER A 29 2.00 24.14 20.49
CA SER A 29 0.65 23.80 20.00
C SER A 29 0.55 23.89 18.47
N LEU A 30 1.14 24.94 17.87
CA LEU A 30 1.25 25.08 16.41
C LEU A 30 2.13 23.98 15.78
N PHE A 31 3.22 23.56 16.45
CA PHE A 31 4.06 22.43 16.02
C PHE A 31 3.33 21.08 16.09
N LEU A 32 2.52 20.85 17.13
CA LEU A 32 1.69 19.64 17.25
C LEU A 32 0.55 19.64 16.22
N CYS A 33 0.03 20.81 15.86
CA CYS A 33 -0.99 20.95 14.80
C CYS A 33 -0.42 20.72 13.39
N PHE A 34 0.89 20.93 13.20
CA PHE A 34 1.62 20.62 11.96
C PHE A 34 2.16 19.19 11.89
N SER A 35 1.89 18.37 12.91
CA SER A 35 1.90 16.92 12.73
C SER A 35 0.66 16.59 11.91
N GLY A 36 0.75 16.83 10.59
CA GLY A 36 -0.31 16.49 9.65
C GLY A 36 -0.79 15.10 9.98
N THR A 37 -2.07 14.97 10.32
CA THR A 37 -2.72 13.68 10.47
C THR A 37 -2.31 12.87 9.25
N LEU A 38 -1.55 11.78 9.47
CA LEU A 38 -1.29 10.80 8.43
C LEU A 38 -2.67 10.30 8.02
N SER A 39 -3.25 10.91 7.00
CA SER A 39 -4.48 10.42 6.41
C SER A 39 -4.06 9.14 5.71
N MET A 40 -4.05 8.04 6.46
CA MET A 40 -4.01 6.70 5.91
C MET A 40 -5.25 6.60 5.04
N ARG A 41 -5.10 6.88 3.75
CA ARG A 41 -6.20 6.68 2.83
C ARG A 41 -6.10 5.23 2.37
N THR A 42 -7.18 4.52 2.64
CA THR A 42 -7.37 3.12 2.31
C THR A 42 -8.30 3.05 1.11
N VAL A 43 -8.02 2.12 0.20
CA VAL A 43 -8.96 1.72 -0.84
C VAL A 43 -9.74 0.53 -0.32
N THR A 44 -11.07 0.65 -0.33
CA THR A 44 -11.98 -0.40 0.10
C THR A 44 -12.66 -1.02 -1.11
N PHE A 45 -12.61 -2.35 -1.19
CA PHE A 45 -13.39 -3.18 -2.09
C PHE A 45 -14.49 -3.88 -1.27
N PRO A 46 -15.66 -3.27 -1.09
CA PRO A 46 -16.65 -3.73 -0.12
C PRO A 46 -17.39 -5.00 -0.55
N TYR A 47 -17.39 -5.32 -1.84
CA TYR A 47 -18.17 -6.43 -2.38
C TYR A 47 -17.40 -7.18 -3.46
N GLN A 48 -17.82 -8.42 -3.66
CA GLN A 48 -17.37 -9.25 -4.77
C GLN A 48 -17.92 -8.68 -6.08
N THR A 49 -17.04 -8.27 -7.00
CA THR A 49 -17.43 -7.67 -8.29
C THR A 49 -16.46 -8.07 -9.39
N SER A 50 -16.90 -8.01 -10.65
CA SER A 50 -16.05 -8.17 -11.84
C SER A 50 -15.79 -6.83 -12.55
N HIS A 51 -15.80 -5.73 -11.80
CA HIS A 51 -15.67 -4.39 -12.38
C HIS A 51 -15.00 -3.36 -11.45
N SER A 52 -14.85 -3.66 -10.16
CA SER A 52 -14.25 -2.71 -9.21
C SER A 52 -12.75 -2.91 -9.16
N TYR A 53 -11.98 -1.89 -9.55
CA TYR A 53 -10.52 -1.95 -9.61
C TYR A 53 -9.89 -0.56 -9.38
N VAL A 54 -8.58 -0.57 -9.11
CA VAL A 54 -7.74 0.63 -9.15
C VAL A 54 -6.59 0.37 -10.11
N GLU A 55 -6.40 1.25 -11.09
CA GLU A 55 -5.17 1.31 -11.89
C GLU A 55 -4.18 2.27 -11.20
N ILE A 56 -3.01 1.75 -10.82
CA ILE A 56 -1.90 2.54 -10.27
C ILE A 56 -0.97 2.90 -11.41
N ILE A 57 -0.62 4.18 -11.54
CA ILE A 57 0.38 4.66 -12.51
C ILE A 57 1.74 4.76 -11.79
N PRO A 58 2.71 3.87 -12.09
CA PRO A 58 4.05 3.91 -11.49
C PRO A 58 4.78 5.25 -11.73
N MET A 59 5.79 5.54 -10.93
CA MET A 59 6.68 6.70 -11.10
C MET A 59 7.73 6.49 -12.20
N MET A 60 8.04 5.23 -12.49
CA MET A 60 8.99 4.82 -13.53
C MET A 60 8.52 3.52 -14.16
N GLU A 61 9.11 3.16 -15.30
CA GLU A 61 8.77 1.91 -15.97
C GLU A 61 9.15 0.69 -15.13
N MET A 62 8.32 -0.36 -15.21
CA MET A 62 8.46 -1.60 -14.43
C MET A 62 9.50 -2.56 -15.04
N GLU A 63 10.58 -2.04 -15.64
CA GLU A 63 11.70 -2.85 -16.15
C GLU A 63 12.60 -3.30 -14.99
N LEU A 64 12.15 -4.30 -14.22
CA LEU A 64 12.75 -4.64 -12.93
C LEU A 64 13.56 -5.94 -12.98
N GLY A 65 14.84 -5.85 -12.57
CA GLY A 65 15.69 -7.01 -12.28
C GLY A 65 15.66 -7.45 -10.80
N ALA A 66 15.09 -6.63 -9.93
CA ALA A 66 14.81 -6.95 -8.54
C ALA A 66 13.64 -6.10 -8.06
N PHE A 67 12.97 -6.51 -6.99
CA PHE A 67 11.99 -5.65 -6.35
C PHE A 67 11.75 -5.98 -4.88
N THR A 68 11.13 -5.01 -4.21
CA THR A 68 10.39 -5.17 -2.96
C THR A 68 9.01 -4.57 -3.18
N LEU A 69 7.95 -5.35 -3.00
CA LEU A 69 6.56 -4.89 -3.03
C LEU A 69 6.02 -5.02 -1.62
N CYS A 70 5.47 -3.94 -1.05
CA CYS A 70 4.80 -3.98 0.25
C CYS A 70 3.40 -3.36 0.14
N MET A 71 2.47 -3.86 0.96
CA MET A 71 1.12 -3.35 1.09
C MET A 71 0.52 -3.75 2.44
N GLN A 72 -0.41 -2.96 2.94
CA GLN A 72 -1.29 -3.35 4.05
C GLN A 72 -2.60 -3.87 3.51
N VAL A 73 -3.02 -5.06 3.97
CA VAL A 73 -4.24 -5.72 3.52
C VAL A 73 -5.04 -6.22 4.71
N ALA A 74 -6.36 -5.99 4.69
CA ALA A 74 -7.32 -6.62 5.58
C ALA A 74 -8.46 -7.24 4.75
N THR A 75 -8.89 -8.45 5.11
CA THR A 75 -10.01 -9.12 4.43
C THR A 75 -10.70 -10.11 5.36
N GLU A 76 -12.04 -10.16 5.29
CA GLU A 76 -12.82 -11.20 5.96
C GLU A 76 -12.98 -12.46 5.10
N ILE A 77 -12.52 -12.43 3.84
CA ILE A 77 -12.49 -13.61 2.98
C ILE A 77 -11.48 -14.61 3.56
N THR A 78 -11.98 -15.78 3.94
CA THR A 78 -11.16 -16.90 4.43
C THR A 78 -11.53 -18.20 3.74
N GLY A 79 -10.54 -19.08 3.56
CA GLY A 79 -10.67 -20.53 3.27
C GLY A 79 -11.51 -21.01 2.07
N LYS A 80 -12.14 -20.13 1.27
CA LYS A 80 -13.10 -20.54 0.23
C LYS A 80 -13.03 -19.75 -1.07
N GLN A 81 -12.18 -18.73 -1.15
CA GLN A 81 -12.08 -17.87 -2.32
C GLN A 81 -10.62 -17.50 -2.57
N LYS A 82 -10.22 -17.54 -3.84
CA LYS A 82 -8.93 -17.05 -4.31
C LYS A 82 -9.05 -15.54 -4.49
N SER A 83 -8.00 -14.78 -4.21
CA SER A 83 -8.09 -13.32 -4.25
C SER A 83 -6.81 -12.70 -4.78
N ILE A 84 -6.93 -11.85 -5.80
CA ILE A 84 -5.83 -11.03 -6.31
C ILE A 84 -5.56 -9.86 -5.36
N LEU A 85 -4.33 -9.75 -4.88
CA LEU A 85 -3.92 -8.65 -3.99
C LEU A 85 -3.18 -7.54 -4.77
N PHE A 86 -2.41 -7.92 -5.78
CA PHE A 86 -1.68 -7.01 -6.66
C PHE A 86 -1.45 -7.67 -8.02
N ALA A 87 -1.71 -6.95 -9.11
CA ALA A 87 -1.46 -7.44 -10.47
C ALA A 87 -0.65 -6.44 -11.29
N TYR A 88 0.42 -6.91 -11.92
CA TYR A 88 1.12 -6.22 -13.00
C TYR A 88 1.07 -7.07 -14.26
N ARG A 89 0.40 -6.55 -15.29
CA ARG A 89 0.12 -7.24 -16.55
C ARG A 89 0.74 -6.46 -17.71
N LYS A 90 1.31 -7.18 -18.69
CA LYS A 90 1.67 -6.61 -20.00
C LYS A 90 1.02 -7.40 -21.13
N LYS A 91 1.50 -8.63 -21.32
CA LYS A 91 0.94 -9.61 -22.26
C LYS A 91 0.61 -10.89 -21.50
N ASP A 92 1.55 -11.33 -20.67
CA ASP A 92 1.36 -12.39 -19.68
C ASP A 92 1.26 -11.81 -18.27
N ASN A 93 0.99 -12.69 -17.32
CA ASN A 93 1.10 -12.42 -15.89
C ASN A 93 2.58 -12.30 -15.49
N GLU A 94 3.06 -11.08 -15.23
CA GLU A 94 4.48 -10.85 -14.93
C GLU A 94 4.75 -10.80 -13.43
N LEU A 95 4.01 -9.96 -12.70
CA LEU A 95 4.07 -9.87 -11.24
C LEU A 95 2.66 -9.82 -10.69
N ASN A 96 2.19 -10.95 -10.16
CA ASN A 96 0.95 -11.04 -9.42
C ASN A 96 1.22 -11.48 -7.98
N VAL A 97 0.35 -11.11 -7.06
CA VAL A 97 0.31 -11.61 -5.69
C VAL A 97 -1.10 -12.12 -5.44
N TRP A 98 -1.21 -13.44 -5.29
CA TRP A 98 -2.48 -14.12 -5.08
C TRP A 98 -2.54 -14.70 -3.68
N ARG A 99 -3.69 -14.58 -3.03
CA ARG A 99 -4.11 -15.50 -1.98
C ARG A 99 -4.86 -16.66 -2.62
N GLU A 100 -4.31 -17.86 -2.53
CA GLU A 100 -4.87 -19.08 -3.11
C GLU A 100 -5.99 -19.68 -2.24
N LEU A 101 -6.80 -20.56 -2.84
CA LEU A 101 -7.91 -21.26 -2.14
C LEU A 101 -7.47 -21.98 -0.86
N ASN A 102 -6.24 -22.48 -0.84
CA ASN A 102 -5.66 -23.18 0.30
C ASN A 102 -4.99 -22.25 1.33
N GLY A 103 -5.18 -20.92 1.22
CA GLY A 103 -4.61 -19.91 2.11
C GLY A 103 -3.11 -19.66 1.90
N ARG A 104 -2.50 -20.23 0.85
CA ARG A 104 -1.11 -19.97 0.48
C ARG A 104 -1.04 -18.75 -0.43
N TYR A 105 0.16 -18.18 -0.55
CA TYR A 105 0.37 -16.97 -1.35
C TYR A 105 1.22 -17.28 -2.57
N ALA A 106 0.74 -17.04 -3.78
CA ALA A 106 1.51 -17.22 -5.00
C ALA A 106 2.03 -15.87 -5.52
N GLY A 107 3.21 -15.89 -6.15
CA GLY A 107 3.88 -14.71 -6.65
C GLY A 107 4.49 -14.94 -8.05
N MET A 108 4.52 -13.90 -8.89
CA MET A 108 5.28 -13.85 -10.16
C MET A 108 4.95 -14.97 -11.16
N PHE A 109 3.67 -15.34 -11.32
CA PHE A 109 3.24 -16.44 -12.19
C PHE A 109 4.01 -17.73 -11.95
N SER A 110 4.12 -18.12 -10.68
CA SER A 110 4.73 -19.37 -10.24
C SER A 110 3.69 -20.36 -9.73
N THR A 111 3.91 -21.66 -9.98
CA THR A 111 3.17 -22.74 -9.31
C THR A 111 3.56 -22.90 -7.85
N ASP A 112 4.66 -22.27 -7.45
CA ASP A 112 5.20 -22.28 -6.11
C ASP A 112 4.52 -21.22 -5.24
N SER A 113 4.03 -21.62 -4.07
CA SER A 113 3.32 -20.71 -3.14
C SER A 113 3.91 -20.74 -1.74
N PHE A 114 3.85 -19.62 -1.03
CA PHE A 114 4.33 -19.43 0.32
C PHE A 114 3.28 -19.88 1.35
N LYS A 115 3.73 -20.59 2.38
CA LYS A 115 2.90 -20.93 3.55
C LYS A 115 3.23 -19.96 4.68
N VAL A 116 2.33 -19.02 4.92
CA VAL A 116 2.35 -18.07 6.04
C VAL A 116 0.98 -18.07 6.73
N PRO A 117 0.78 -17.40 7.86
CA PRO A 117 -0.57 -17.19 8.41
C PRO A 117 -1.52 -16.62 7.35
N ASP A 118 -2.80 -16.91 7.49
CA ASP A 118 -3.79 -16.39 6.56
C ASP A 118 -4.12 -14.93 6.87
N LEU A 119 -4.55 -14.17 5.86
CA LEU A 119 -5.07 -12.83 6.06
C LEU A 119 -6.40 -12.90 6.84
N GLY A 120 -6.70 -11.82 7.55
CA GLY A 120 -7.93 -11.71 8.32
C GLY A 120 -8.43 -10.26 8.37
N PRO A 121 -9.43 -9.97 9.23
CA PRO A 121 -10.03 -8.64 9.33
C PRO A 121 -9.06 -7.58 9.87
N LEU A 122 -7.90 -7.98 10.39
CA LEU A 122 -6.87 -7.08 10.87
C LEU A 122 -5.89 -6.78 9.74
N ASN A 123 -5.52 -5.50 9.61
CA ASN A 123 -4.49 -5.06 8.67
C ASN A 123 -3.19 -5.81 8.91
N SER A 124 -2.77 -6.55 7.89
CA SER A 124 -1.51 -7.29 7.85
C SER A 124 -0.56 -6.61 6.87
N HIS A 125 0.69 -6.40 7.27
CA HIS A 125 1.72 -5.83 6.42
C HIS A 125 2.40 -6.94 5.62
N LEU A 126 2.03 -7.03 4.34
CA LEU A 126 2.51 -8.04 3.41
C LEU A 126 3.61 -7.46 2.52
N CYS A 127 4.77 -8.12 2.46
CA CYS A 127 5.79 -7.80 1.47
C CYS A 127 6.24 -9.01 0.67
N LEU A 128 6.64 -8.79 -0.59
CA LEU A 128 7.28 -9.76 -1.47
C LEU A 128 8.57 -9.16 -2.00
N THR A 129 9.69 -9.86 -1.81
CA THR A 129 10.98 -9.50 -2.43
C THR A 129 11.38 -10.51 -3.47
N TRP A 130 12.10 -10.07 -4.50
CA TRP A 130 12.70 -10.94 -5.52
C TRP A 130 13.97 -10.32 -6.10
N ASP A 131 15.02 -11.13 -6.32
CA ASP A 131 16.26 -10.77 -7.02
C ASP A 131 16.47 -11.70 -8.22
N SER A 132 16.43 -11.16 -9.44
CA SER A 132 16.64 -11.94 -10.68
C SER A 132 17.96 -12.69 -10.71
N ARG A 133 19.03 -12.11 -10.16
CA ARG A 133 20.38 -12.69 -10.24
C ARG A 133 20.44 -14.08 -9.57
N THR A 134 19.72 -14.23 -8.46
CA THR A 134 19.69 -15.48 -7.68
C THR A 134 18.38 -16.24 -7.85
N GLY A 135 17.31 -15.55 -8.23
CA GLY A 135 15.93 -16.00 -8.14
C GLY A 135 15.36 -15.95 -6.72
N ALA A 136 16.12 -15.52 -5.71
CA ALA A 136 15.67 -15.57 -4.32
C ALA A 136 14.41 -14.72 -4.12
N THR A 137 13.34 -15.37 -3.68
CA THR A 137 12.04 -14.76 -3.39
C THR A 137 11.65 -15.02 -1.95
N ASN A 138 11.22 -13.98 -1.25
CA ASN A 138 10.73 -14.08 0.12
C ASN A 138 9.43 -13.31 0.28
N LEU A 139 8.43 -13.96 0.88
CA LEU A 139 7.27 -13.29 1.43
C LEU A 139 7.53 -12.90 2.89
N PHE A 140 7.07 -11.73 3.31
CA PHE A 140 7.05 -11.26 4.68
C PHE A 140 5.62 -10.94 5.07
N MET A 141 5.22 -11.31 6.29
CA MET A 141 3.93 -10.97 6.87
C MET A 141 4.17 -10.44 8.28
N ASP A 142 3.76 -9.20 8.53
CA ASP A 142 3.92 -8.50 9.81
C ASP A 142 5.37 -8.53 10.31
N GLY A 143 6.31 -8.24 9.39
CA GLY A 143 7.75 -8.23 9.66
C GLY A 143 8.39 -9.63 9.79
N ARG A 144 7.61 -10.71 9.69
CA ARG A 144 8.12 -12.08 9.77
C ARG A 144 8.35 -12.66 8.38
N ARG A 145 9.56 -13.17 8.17
CA ARG A 145 10.00 -13.73 6.88
C ARG A 145 9.60 -15.19 6.71
N SER A 146 9.14 -15.55 5.52
CA SER A 146 8.89 -16.94 5.08
C SER A 146 10.19 -17.66 4.68
N LEU A 147 10.10 -18.96 4.37
CA LEU A 147 11.20 -19.67 3.71
C LEU A 147 11.50 -19.06 2.33
N THR A 148 12.78 -19.02 1.97
CA THR A 148 13.20 -18.60 0.62
C THR A 148 12.77 -19.61 -0.42
N LYS A 149 12.19 -19.10 -1.49
CA LYS A 149 12.01 -19.82 -2.75
C LYS A 149 12.94 -19.23 -3.81
N PHE A 150 13.12 -19.96 -4.92
CA PHE A 150 13.95 -19.51 -6.03
C PHE A 150 13.12 -19.49 -7.31
N LEU A 151 12.64 -18.31 -7.71
CA LEU A 151 11.72 -18.11 -8.81
C LEU A 151 12.39 -17.33 -9.94
N ARG A 152 12.13 -17.74 -11.19
CA ARG A 152 12.46 -17.01 -12.43
C ARG A 152 13.87 -16.38 -12.45
N LYS A 153 14.90 -17.14 -12.05
CA LYS A 153 16.30 -16.66 -12.09
C LYS A 153 16.67 -16.19 -13.51
N GLY A 154 17.27 -15.00 -13.62
CA GLY A 154 17.68 -14.37 -14.87
C GLY A 154 16.54 -13.68 -15.64
N HIS A 155 15.31 -13.68 -15.13
CA HIS A 155 14.18 -12.97 -15.74
C HIS A 155 14.28 -11.46 -15.52
N ILE A 156 13.66 -10.68 -16.40
CA ILE A 156 13.48 -9.23 -16.22
C ILE A 156 11.99 -8.98 -16.34
N ILE A 157 11.38 -8.35 -15.32
CA ILE A 157 10.00 -7.88 -15.45
C ILE A 157 9.99 -6.83 -16.57
N PRO A 158 9.19 -6.98 -17.63
CA PRO A 158 9.26 -6.10 -18.79
C PRO A 158 8.55 -4.76 -18.54
N ALA A 159 9.05 -3.68 -19.15
CA ALA A 159 8.34 -2.41 -19.23
C ALA A 159 7.08 -2.45 -20.12
N GLY A 160 6.22 -1.44 -19.96
CA GLY A 160 5.06 -1.18 -20.82
C GLY A 160 3.74 -1.84 -20.40
N GLY A 161 3.71 -2.52 -19.25
CA GLY A 161 2.49 -3.04 -18.63
C GLY A 161 1.76 -2.04 -17.72
N LYS A 162 0.69 -2.51 -17.06
CA LYS A 162 -0.17 -1.75 -16.15
C LYS A 162 -0.32 -2.45 -14.80
N VAL A 163 -0.50 -1.67 -13.74
CA VAL A 163 -0.66 -2.14 -12.35
C VAL A 163 -2.11 -2.00 -11.91
N PHE A 164 -2.66 -3.06 -11.33
CA PHE A 164 -4.04 -3.14 -10.86
C PHE A 164 -4.12 -3.64 -9.42
N LEU A 165 -5.12 -3.12 -8.70
CA LEU A 165 -5.64 -3.66 -7.45
C LEU A 165 -7.09 -4.08 -7.65
N GLY A 166 -7.49 -5.14 -6.95
CA GLY A 166 -8.87 -5.64 -6.92
C GLY A 166 -9.25 -6.57 -8.07
N GLN A 167 -8.56 -6.51 -9.21
CA GLN A 167 -8.77 -7.38 -10.37
C GLN A 167 -7.44 -7.74 -11.06
N ASP A 168 -7.46 -8.80 -11.87
CA ASP A 168 -6.37 -9.19 -12.77
C ASP A 168 -6.93 -9.28 -14.22
N PRO A 169 -6.70 -8.26 -15.07
CA PRO A 169 -7.19 -8.29 -16.44
C PRO A 169 -6.39 -9.27 -17.30
N ASP A 170 -7.05 -9.94 -18.24
CA ASP A 170 -6.36 -10.83 -19.17
C ASP A 170 -5.55 -10.07 -20.23
N ASP A 171 -6.03 -8.89 -20.61
CA ASP A 171 -5.45 -8.00 -21.61
C ASP A 171 -5.48 -6.54 -21.12
N ILE A 172 -4.38 -5.81 -21.31
CA ILE A 172 -4.23 -4.42 -20.83
C ILE A 172 -4.93 -3.36 -21.70
N GLU A 173 -5.25 -3.68 -22.95
CA GLU A 173 -6.04 -2.85 -23.87
C GLU A 173 -7.53 -3.03 -23.62
N GLN A 174 -7.94 -4.26 -23.30
CA GLN A 174 -9.31 -4.61 -22.90
C GLN A 174 -9.38 -4.89 -21.40
N MET A 175 -9.24 -3.85 -20.57
CA MET A 175 -9.12 -4.00 -19.11
C MET A 175 -10.24 -4.81 -18.45
N GLN A 176 -11.46 -4.84 -18.99
CA GLN A 176 -12.55 -5.62 -18.40
C GLN A 176 -12.55 -7.10 -18.83
N SER A 177 -11.69 -7.48 -19.77
CA SER A 177 -11.49 -8.88 -20.14
C SER A 177 -10.74 -9.60 -19.02
N GLY A 178 -11.20 -10.79 -18.64
CA GLY A 178 -10.60 -11.59 -17.56
C GLY A 178 -11.00 -11.20 -16.14
N PHE A 179 -11.70 -10.07 -15.93
CA PHE A 179 -12.22 -9.72 -14.61
C PHE A 179 -13.19 -10.80 -14.12
N ASN A 180 -12.88 -11.35 -12.94
CA ASN A 180 -13.60 -12.45 -12.36
C ASN A 180 -13.99 -12.10 -10.94
N ALA A 181 -15.30 -12.02 -10.69
CA ALA A 181 -15.83 -11.74 -9.37
C ALA A 181 -15.32 -12.75 -8.33
N ASP A 182 -15.20 -14.03 -8.67
CA ASP A 182 -14.75 -15.07 -7.73
C ASP A 182 -13.27 -14.97 -7.37
N GLU A 183 -12.49 -14.14 -8.08
CA GLU A 183 -11.05 -13.97 -7.88
C GLU A 183 -10.65 -12.55 -7.43
N CYS A 184 -11.62 -11.66 -7.22
CA CYS A 184 -11.36 -10.26 -6.86
C CYS A 184 -10.89 -10.09 -5.40
N LEU A 185 -10.39 -8.90 -5.08
CA LEU A 185 -10.23 -8.49 -3.68
C LEU A 185 -11.58 -8.05 -3.11
N VAL A 186 -11.94 -8.57 -1.93
CA VAL A 186 -12.94 -7.96 -1.06
C VAL A 186 -12.28 -7.69 0.28
N GLY A 187 -12.23 -6.42 0.67
CA GLY A 187 -11.49 -5.96 1.84
C GLY A 187 -10.86 -4.60 1.62
N GLU A 188 -9.79 -4.35 2.35
CA GLU A 188 -9.10 -3.07 2.40
C GLU A 188 -7.65 -3.24 1.96
N VAL A 189 -7.16 -2.29 1.18
CA VAL A 189 -5.75 -2.18 0.81
C VAL A 189 -5.26 -0.75 1.01
N SER A 190 -4.08 -0.62 1.57
CA SER A 190 -3.42 0.67 1.75
C SER A 190 -1.90 0.50 1.70
N ASP A 191 -1.19 1.62 1.67
CA ASP A 191 0.27 1.67 1.80
C ASP A 191 1.01 0.79 0.77
N VAL A 192 0.47 0.73 -0.46
CA VAL A 192 1.09 -0.02 -1.56
C VAL A 192 2.33 0.73 -2.04
N ASN A 193 3.49 0.15 -1.79
CA ASN A 193 4.78 0.69 -2.19
C ASN A 193 5.60 -0.36 -2.94
N LEU A 194 6.33 0.08 -3.96
CA LEU A 194 7.17 -0.78 -4.77
C LEU A 194 8.54 -0.12 -4.97
N TRP A 195 9.57 -0.93 -4.79
CA TRP A 195 10.96 -0.57 -5.02
C TRP A 195 11.58 -1.48 -6.08
N ASP A 196 12.58 -0.98 -6.80
CA ASP A 196 13.37 -1.71 -7.81
C ASP A 196 14.57 -2.49 -7.22
N SER A 197 14.57 -2.68 -5.90
CA SER A 197 15.64 -3.33 -5.15
C SER A 197 15.09 -4.22 -4.04
N VAL A 198 15.88 -5.20 -3.58
CA VAL A 198 15.53 -6.06 -2.44
C VAL A 198 15.84 -5.34 -1.13
N LEU A 199 14.82 -5.22 -0.25
CA LEU A 199 14.91 -4.60 1.07
C LEU A 199 15.55 -3.21 1.02
N SER A 200 14.78 -2.23 0.51
CA SER A 200 15.23 -0.85 0.41
C SER A 200 15.30 -0.16 1.77
N ASP A 201 16.34 0.65 1.99
CA ASP A 201 16.48 1.51 3.17
C ASP A 201 15.62 2.79 3.08
N THR A 202 14.92 3.02 1.96
CA THR A 202 14.02 4.18 1.82
C THR A 202 12.63 3.84 2.32
N LEU A 203 12.09 4.70 3.18
CA LEU A 203 10.73 4.57 3.72
C LEU A 203 9.65 4.56 2.62
N ARG A 204 9.92 5.21 1.48
CA ARG A 204 8.99 5.36 0.36
C ARG A 204 9.50 4.63 -0.87
N GLY A 205 8.59 3.97 -1.59
CA GLY A 205 8.89 3.30 -2.85
C GLY A 205 9.33 4.27 -3.94
N ASN A 206 10.34 3.91 -4.73
CA ASN A 206 10.80 4.68 -5.88
C ASN A 206 10.08 4.30 -7.19
N VAL A 207 9.39 3.16 -7.21
CA VAL A 207 8.58 2.73 -8.36
C VAL A 207 7.10 3.05 -8.13
N ILE A 208 6.55 2.65 -6.99
CA ILE A 208 5.19 3.02 -6.53
C ILE A 208 5.31 3.59 -5.13
N ASN A 209 4.69 4.75 -4.90
CA ASN A 209 4.61 5.39 -3.60
C ASN A 209 3.16 5.75 -3.32
N TRP A 210 2.56 5.09 -2.31
CA TRP A 210 1.15 5.27 -1.96
C TRP A 210 0.80 6.72 -1.62
N GLU A 211 1.65 7.39 -0.84
CA GLU A 211 1.37 8.73 -0.32
C GLU A 211 1.29 9.79 -1.43
N THR A 212 2.14 9.67 -2.45
CA THR A 212 2.21 10.66 -3.53
C THR A 212 1.31 10.32 -4.73
N LYS A 213 0.95 9.05 -4.92
CA LYS A 213 0.24 8.59 -6.12
C LYS A 213 -1.28 8.51 -6.03
N MET A 214 -1.90 8.80 -4.89
CA MET A 214 -3.37 8.78 -4.82
C MET A 214 -4.08 9.80 -5.71
N CYS A 215 -3.39 10.87 -6.15
CA CYS A 215 -3.95 11.79 -7.14
C CYS A 215 -3.88 11.27 -8.59
N GLY A 216 -3.02 10.27 -8.85
CA GLY A 216 -2.81 9.68 -10.18
C GLY A 216 -3.44 8.30 -10.37
N MET A 217 -4.21 7.81 -9.40
CA MET A 217 -4.91 6.53 -9.50
C MET A 217 -6.22 6.70 -10.27
N ARG A 218 -6.45 5.84 -11.27
CA ARG A 218 -7.78 5.71 -11.87
C ARG A 218 -8.53 4.66 -11.07
N THR A 219 -9.47 5.14 -10.26
CA THR A 219 -10.31 4.28 -9.43
C THR A 219 -11.63 4.09 -10.17
N CYS A 220 -12.09 2.85 -10.27
CA CYS A 220 -13.43 2.56 -10.74
C CYS A 220 -14.07 1.63 -9.71
N LEU A 221 -14.80 2.20 -8.75
CA LEU A 221 -15.54 1.46 -7.72
C LEU A 221 -17.03 1.62 -8.00
N ARG A 222 -17.77 0.50 -8.01
CA ARG A 222 -19.23 0.49 -8.17
C ARG A 222 -19.85 -0.31 -7.03
N LEU A 223 -20.96 0.20 -6.52
CA LEU A 223 -21.78 -0.55 -5.58
C LEU A 223 -22.56 -1.64 -6.34
N PRO A 224 -23.05 -2.69 -5.65
CA PRO A 224 -23.76 -3.80 -6.28
C PRO A 224 -25.10 -3.40 -6.92
N ASN A 225 -25.60 -2.19 -6.65
CA ASN A 225 -26.87 -1.71 -7.17
C ASN A 225 -26.70 -1.14 -8.59
N PRO A 226 -27.42 -1.64 -9.62
CA PRO A 226 -27.31 -1.16 -11.01
C PRO A 226 -27.57 0.34 -11.18
N ASP A 227 -28.29 1.00 -10.25
CA ASP A 227 -28.57 2.44 -10.29
C ASP A 227 -27.50 3.31 -9.59
N SER A 228 -26.46 2.71 -9.02
CA SER A 228 -25.41 3.45 -8.33
C SER A 228 -24.44 4.11 -9.31
N GLN A 229 -24.14 5.40 -9.07
CA GLN A 229 -23.16 6.13 -9.89
C GLN A 229 -21.78 5.46 -9.80
N SER A 230 -21.13 5.33 -10.95
CA SER A 230 -19.75 4.89 -11.04
C SER A 230 -18.84 6.07 -10.75
N PHE A 231 -17.88 5.92 -9.86
CA PHE A 231 -16.76 6.86 -9.77
C PHE A 231 -15.64 6.31 -10.64
N CYS A 232 -15.63 6.71 -11.90
CA CYS A 232 -14.56 6.53 -12.87
C CYS A 232 -14.41 7.91 -13.57
#